data_AF-A0A1Q3N156-F1
#
_entry.id   AF-A0A1Q3N156-F1
#
_cell.length_a   1.000
_cell.length_b   1.000
_cell.length_c   1.000
_cell.angle_alpha   90.00
_cell.angle_beta   90.00
_cell.angle_gamma   90.00
#
_symmetry.space_group_name_H-M   'P 1'
#
loop_
_entity.id
_entity.type
_entity.pdbx_description
1 polymer ?
#
loop_
_entity_poly.entity_id
_entity_poly.type
_entity_poly.pdbx_seq_one_letter_code
_entity_poly.pdbx_strand_id
1 'polypeptide(L)'
;MEFKQLNQTPTETNIELTVVGGSREFESEHIDWNHEAHKIQIQCSLTKPIVQIGEQVTVIPLNASGVSGVLWSDAETYLQACHNYTGEMMAGIQQYGYNVQEDI
;
A
#
# COMPACT_ATOMS: atom_id res chain seq x y z
N MET A 1 5.52 11.14 8.56
CA MET A 1 4.27 10.52 8.11
C MET A 1 3.18 10.96 9.07
N GLU A 2 2.16 11.67 8.59
CA GLU A 2 0.97 11.96 9.39
C GLU A 2 -0.12 10.94 9.04
N PHE A 3 -0.86 10.51 10.05
CA PHE A 3 -1.91 9.50 9.95
C PHE A 3 -3.26 10.09 10.37
N LYS A 4 -4.30 9.81 9.59
CA LYS A 4 -5.67 10.17 9.92
C LYS A 4 -6.62 9.05 9.54
N GLN A 5 -7.35 8.50 10.51
CA GLN A 5 -8.48 7.63 10.23
C GLN A 5 -9.65 8.46 9.70
N LEU A 6 -10.18 8.08 8.53
CA LEU A 6 -11.31 8.75 7.89
C LEU A 6 -12.64 8.12 8.29
N ASN A 7 -12.74 6.80 8.18
CA ASN A 7 -13.91 6.04 8.60
C ASN A 7 -13.51 4.60 8.98
N GLN A 8 -14.43 3.89 9.62
CA GLN A 8 -14.23 2.49 10.01
C GLN A 8 -15.57 1.76 10.01
N THR A 9 -15.56 0.54 9.51
CA THR A 9 -16.63 -0.44 9.61
C THR A 9 -16.06 -1.73 10.23
N PRO A 10 -16.88 -2.77 10.51
CA PRO A 10 -16.36 -4.04 11.00
C PRO A 10 -15.38 -4.75 10.06
N THR A 11 -15.41 -4.45 8.76
CA THR A 11 -14.63 -5.17 7.73
C THR A 11 -13.57 -4.32 7.05
N GLU A 12 -13.59 -3.00 7.27
CA GLU A 12 -12.68 -2.07 6.59
C GLU A 12 -12.41 -0.81 7.42
N THR A 13 -11.22 -0.24 7.22
CA THR A 13 -10.83 1.06 7.76
C THR A 13 -10.24 1.89 6.64
N ASN A 14 -10.78 3.08 6.41
CA ASN A 14 -10.19 4.04 5.48
C ASN A 14 -9.29 5.01 6.25
N ILE A 15 -8.07 5.16 5.77
CA ILE A 15 -7.05 6.03 6.36
C ILE A 15 -6.49 6.98 5.30
N GLU A 16 -6.10 8.17 5.73
CA GLU A 16 -5.33 9.13 4.95
C GLU A 16 -3.93 9.20 5.55
N LEU A 17 -2.91 9.07 4.70
CA LEU A 17 -1.52 9.27 5.06
C LEU A 17 -0.96 10.49 4.32
N THR A 18 -0.22 11.33 5.04
CA THR A 18 0.63 12.36 4.44
C THR A 18 2.06 11.83 4.39
N VAL A 19 2.57 11.62 3.17
CA VAL A 19 3.88 10.99 2.90
C VAL A 19 4.74 11.87 2.00
N VAL A 20 6.05 11.83 2.19
CA VAL A 20 7.01 12.42 1.23
C VAL A 20 7.51 11.28 0.36
N GLY A 21 7.18 11.33 -0.92
CA GLY A 21 7.68 10.38 -1.91
C GLY A 21 9.10 10.73 -2.37
N GLY A 22 9.73 9.83 -3.09
CA GLY A 22 11.00 10.07 -3.76
C GLY A 22 11.26 9.04 -4.84
N SER A 23 12.19 9.34 -5.72
CA SER A 23 12.65 8.43 -6.76
C SER A 23 14.11 8.05 -6.56
N ARG A 24 14.45 6.83 -6.96
CA ARG A 24 15.83 6.35 -6.96
C ARG A 24 16.06 5.57 -8.23
N GLU A 25 17.13 5.91 -8.95
CA GLU A 25 17.58 5.12 -10.09
C GLU A 25 18.10 3.75 -9.62
N PHE A 26 17.95 2.73 -10.46
CA PHE A 26 18.23 1.34 -10.08
C PHE A 26 19.65 1.12 -9.50
N GLU A 27 20.66 1.76 -10.09
CA GLU A 27 22.07 1.65 -9.70
C GLU A 27 22.51 2.71 -8.66
N SER A 28 21.60 3.61 -8.26
CA SER A 28 21.93 4.73 -7.38
C SER A 28 21.60 4.41 -5.92
N GLU A 29 22.47 4.80 -5.00
CA GLU A 29 22.16 4.82 -3.57
C GLU A 29 21.45 6.12 -3.15
N HIS A 30 21.43 7.13 -4.03
CA HIS A 30 20.84 8.43 -3.76
C HIS A 30 19.33 8.43 -4.05
N ILE A 31 18.53 8.92 -3.10
CA ILE A 31 17.09 9.10 -3.26
C ILE A 31 16.81 10.59 -3.46
N ASP A 32 16.22 10.92 -4.61
CA ASP A 32 15.68 12.25 -4.89
C ASP A 32 14.30 12.36 -4.22
N TRP A 33 14.25 13.01 -3.06
CA TRP A 33 13.00 13.22 -2.33
C TRP A 33 12.19 14.37 -2.93
N ASN A 34 10.87 14.21 -2.98
CA ASN A 34 9.97 15.27 -3.38
C ASN A 34 10.01 16.41 -2.34
N HIS A 35 9.94 17.65 -2.83
CA HIS A 35 9.88 18.84 -1.97
C HIS A 35 8.56 18.97 -1.21
N GLU A 36 7.48 18.37 -1.73
CA GLU A 36 6.14 18.44 -1.18
C GLU A 36 5.67 17.07 -0.70
N ALA A 37 4.90 17.08 0.38
CA ALA A 37 4.22 15.87 0.84
C ALA A 37 2.93 15.66 0.05
N HIS A 38 2.60 14.39 -0.17
CA HIS A 38 1.40 13.95 -0.86
C HIS A 38 0.46 13.25 0.11
N LYS A 39 -0.83 13.38 -0.16
CA LYS A 39 -1.86 12.61 0.53
C LYS A 39 -2.16 11.36 -0.27
N ILE A 40 -2.12 10.22 0.42
CA ILE A 40 -2.60 8.94 -0.10
C ILE A 40 -3.74 8.44 0.78
N GLN A 41 -4.74 7.82 0.18
CA GLN A 41 -5.85 7.20 0.90
C GLN A 41 -5.73 5.68 0.77
N ILE A 42 -5.92 4.98 1.88
CA ILE A 42 -5.78 3.53 1.93
C ILE A 42 -7.03 2.94 2.55
N GLN A 43 -7.63 1.97 1.86
CA GLN A 43 -8.73 1.16 2.39
C GLN A 43 -8.18 -0.16 2.90
N CYS A 44 -7.93 -0.23 4.20
CA CYS A 44 -7.51 -1.46 4.87
C CYS A 44 -8.69 -2.44 4.88
N SER A 45 -8.66 -3.44 4.01
CA SER A 45 -9.68 -4.48 3.85
C SER A 45 -9.03 -5.80 3.43
N LEU A 46 -9.51 -6.92 3.96
CA LEU A 46 -9.02 -8.26 3.56
C LEU A 46 -9.53 -8.69 2.18
N THR A 47 -10.62 -8.10 1.70
CA THR A 47 -11.28 -8.49 0.45
C THR A 47 -11.14 -7.46 -0.66
N LYS A 48 -10.90 -6.18 -0.31
CA LYS A 48 -10.74 -5.09 -1.28
C LYS A 48 -9.67 -4.07 -0.82
N PRO A 49 -8.40 -4.48 -0.72
CA PRO A 49 -7.30 -3.58 -0.38
C PRO A 49 -7.13 -2.53 -1.49
N ILE A 50 -7.23 -1.25 -1.13
CA ILE A 50 -7.09 -0.14 -2.08
C ILE A 50 -6.02 0.83 -1.60
N VAL A 51 -5.20 1.30 -2.55
CA VAL A 51 -4.35 2.48 -2.42
C VAL A 51 -4.80 3.50 -3.45
N GLN A 52 -5.07 4.72 -3.01
CA GLN A 52 -5.43 5.84 -3.86
C GLN A 52 -4.40 6.97 -3.74
N ILE A 53 -3.87 7.40 -4.87
CA ILE A 53 -2.90 8.48 -5.00
C ILE A 53 -3.46 9.50 -6.00
N GLY A 54 -3.88 10.66 -5.50
CA GLY A 54 -4.62 11.63 -6.32
C GLY A 54 -5.93 11.04 -6.87
N GLU A 55 -6.07 11.03 -8.19
CA GLU A 55 -7.23 10.45 -8.89
C GLU A 55 -7.06 8.96 -9.22
N GLN A 56 -5.85 8.41 -9.07
CA GLN A 56 -5.58 7.02 -9.36
C GLN A 56 -6.00 6.14 -8.18
N VAL A 57 -6.87 5.17 -8.45
CA VAL A 57 -7.33 4.15 -7.50
C VAL A 57 -6.79 2.80 -7.94
N THR A 58 -6.01 2.15 -7.07
CA THR A 58 -5.41 0.85 -7.33
C THR A 58 -5.97 -0.17 -6.34
N VAL A 59 -6.56 -1.26 -6.83
CA VAL A 59 -6.86 -2.44 -6.01
C VAL A 59 -5.60 -3.30 -5.96
N ILE A 60 -5.14 -3.67 -4.76
CA ILE A 60 -3.87 -4.40 -4.59
C ILE A 60 -4.14 -5.92 -4.62
N PRO A 61 -3.67 -6.67 -5.64
CA PRO A 61 -3.89 -8.11 -5.71
C PRO A 61 -2.95 -8.86 -4.75
N LEU A 62 -3.34 -8.94 -3.48
CA LEU A 62 -2.62 -9.69 -2.45
C LEU A 62 -3.09 -11.15 -2.42
N ASN A 63 -2.35 -12.05 -3.07
CA ASN A 63 -2.68 -13.48 -3.09
C ASN A 63 -1.45 -14.39 -3.17
N ALA A 64 -1.68 -15.71 -3.18
CA ALA A 64 -0.62 -16.73 -3.16
C ALA A 64 0.27 -16.75 -4.43
N SER A 65 -0.11 -16.08 -5.51
CA SER A 65 0.72 -15.89 -6.71
C SER A 65 1.70 -14.73 -6.59
N GLY A 66 1.64 -13.97 -5.50
CA GLY A 66 2.48 -12.78 -5.27
C GLY A 66 1.89 -11.53 -5.90
N VAL A 67 2.68 -10.45 -5.85
CA VAL A 67 2.31 -9.12 -6.34
C VAL A 67 3.16 -8.80 -7.57
N SER A 68 2.53 -8.26 -8.62
CA SER A 68 3.26 -7.74 -9.78
C SER A 68 4.30 -6.70 -9.37
N GLY A 69 5.48 -6.72 -9.97
CA GLY A 69 6.56 -5.77 -9.66
C GLY A 69 6.15 -4.30 -9.80
N VAL A 70 5.18 -4.01 -10.67
CA VAL A 70 4.62 -2.66 -10.87
C VAL A 70 3.83 -2.19 -9.64
N LEU A 71 3.20 -3.11 -8.90
CA LEU A 71 2.37 -2.83 -7.74
C LEU A 71 3.10 -3.09 -6.41
N TRP A 72 4.39 -3.46 -6.46
CA TRP A 72 5.14 -3.86 -5.27
C TRP A 72 5.18 -2.75 -4.22
N SER A 73 5.51 -1.51 -4.63
CA SER A 73 5.59 -0.38 -3.70
C SER A 73 4.23 -0.03 -3.09
N ASP A 74 3.14 -0.14 -3.85
CA ASP A 74 1.79 0.07 -3.34
C ASP A 74 1.42 -1.02 -2.31
N ALA A 75 1.78 -2.28 -2.58
CA ALA A 75 1.54 -3.39 -1.66
C ALA A 75 2.37 -3.28 -0.37
N GLU A 76 3.64 -2.86 -0.45
CA GLU A 76 4.47 -2.61 0.74
C GLU A 76 3.88 -1.47 1.57
N THR A 77 3.53 -0.36 0.92
CA THR A 77 2.90 0.79 1.57
C THR A 77 1.60 0.37 2.26
N TYR A 78 0.79 -0.45 1.60
CA TYR A 78 -0.46 -0.98 2.14
C TYR A 78 -0.23 -1.85 3.38
N LEU A 79 0.67 -2.85 3.31
CA LEU A 79 0.95 -3.74 4.43
C LEU A 79 1.58 -3.00 5.61
N GLN A 80 2.45 -2.02 5.34
CA GLN A 80 2.99 -1.17 6.37
C GLN A 80 1.90 -0.30 7.02
N ALA A 81 1.03 0.31 6.23
CA ALA A 81 0.00 1.20 6.76
C ALA A 81 -1.09 0.47 7.55
N CYS A 82 -1.55 -0.68 7.05
CA CYS A 82 -2.66 -1.43 7.64
C CYS A 82 -2.24 -2.42 8.73
N HIS A 83 -1.01 -2.92 8.69
CA HIS A 83 -0.52 -3.97 9.60
C HIS A 83 0.80 -3.65 10.28
N ASN A 84 1.42 -2.49 10.00
CA ASN A 84 2.77 -2.15 10.44
C ASN A 84 3.80 -3.24 10.06
N TYR A 85 3.60 -3.86 8.90
CA TYR A 85 4.41 -4.97 8.41
C TYR A 85 5.45 -4.49 7.39
N THR A 86 6.72 -4.84 7.61
CA THR A 86 7.86 -4.50 6.73
C THR A 86 8.69 -5.73 6.35
N GLY A 87 8.09 -6.92 6.46
CA GLY A 87 8.74 -8.20 6.15
C GLY A 87 8.61 -8.58 4.67
N GLU A 88 8.89 -9.84 4.38
CA GLU A 88 8.78 -10.41 3.04
C GLU A 88 7.31 -10.46 2.57
N MET A 89 7.03 -10.03 1.34
CA MET A 89 5.67 -9.84 0.83
C MET A 89 4.80 -11.09 0.96
N MET A 90 5.32 -12.27 0.57
CA MET A 90 4.54 -13.51 0.63
C MET A 90 4.25 -13.94 2.06
N ALA A 91 5.21 -13.79 2.96
CA ALA A 91 5.00 -14.02 4.39
C ALA A 91 3.91 -13.09 4.96
N GLY A 92 3.89 -11.81 4.57
CA GLY A 92 2.83 -10.87 4.96
C GLY A 92 1.45 -11.29 4.44
N ILE A 93 1.34 -11.61 3.16
CA ILE A 93 0.10 -12.07 2.53
C ILE A 93 -0.48 -13.28 3.28
N GLN A 94 0.37 -14.27 3.60
CA GLN A 94 -0.05 -15.47 4.32
C GLN A 94 -0.40 -15.18 5.77
N GLN A 95 0.42 -14.39 6.48
CA GLN A 95 0.21 -14.06 7.89
C GLN A 95 -1.13 -13.37 8.15
N TYR A 96 -1.55 -12.49 7.23
CA TYR A 96 -2.79 -11.71 7.37
C TYR A 96 -3.97 -12.29 6.59
N GLY A 97 -3.80 -13.45 5.93
CA GLY A 97 -4.88 -14.21 5.31
C GLY A 97 -5.46 -13.59 4.03
N TYR A 98 -4.63 -12.90 3.24
CA TYR A 98 -5.05 -12.29 1.98
C TYR A 98 -5.25 -13.33 0.85
N ASN A 99 -6.31 -13.13 0.06
CA ASN A 99 -6.59 -13.90 -1.15
C ASN A 99 -7.37 -13.05 -2.18
N VAL A 100 -6.78 -11.93 -2.58
CA VAL A 100 -7.36 -10.94 -3.51
C VAL A 100 -6.71 -11.11 -4.88
N GLN A 101 -7.52 -11.37 -5.90
CA GLN A 101 -7.04 -11.57 -7.27
C GLN A 101 -6.89 -10.23 -8.00
N GLU A 102 -6.08 -10.22 -9.05
CA GLU A 102 -6.01 -9.11 -9.98
C GLU A 102 -7.31 -9.07 -10.80
N ASP A 103 -7.94 -7.90 -10.90
CA ASP A 103 -9.10 -7.73 -11.76
C ASP A 103 -8.62 -7.80 -13.22
N ILE A 104 -8.99 -8.87 -13.94
CA ILE A 104 -8.66 -9.10 -15.37
C ILE A 104 -9.55 -8.24 -16.28
#